data_AF-A0A249JYC5-F1
#
_entry.id   AF-A0A249JYC5-F1
#
_cell.length_a   1.000
_cell.length_b   1.000
_cell.length_c   1.000
_cell.angle_alpha   90.00
_cell.angle_beta   90.00
_cell.angle_gamma   90.00
#
_symmetry.space_group_name_H-M   'P 1'
#
loop_
_entity.id
_entity.type
_entity.pdbx_description
1 polymer ?
#
loop_
_entity_poly.entity_id
_entity_poly.type
_entity_poly.pdbx_seq_one_letter_code
_entity_poly.pdbx_strand_id
1 'polypeptide(L)'
;MNTINLIAIPFVLLLAWAKGRGLFGWTVMAYLFGFWSFVPLFMVKIKPIQIYEIPEPIKQFVTTYVFRRELKGVMYPKDLQK
;
A
#
# COMPACT_ATOMS: atom_id res chain seq x y z
N MET A 1 -28.58 9.33 12.86
CA MET A 1 -27.82 9.06 11.62
C MET A 1 -28.81 9.01 10.48
N ASN A 2 -28.78 10.00 9.58
CA ASN A 2 -29.71 10.03 8.45
C ASN A 2 -29.27 8.99 7.42
N THR A 3 -30.22 8.26 6.85
CA THR A 3 -30.05 7.24 5.79
C THR A 3 -29.16 7.74 4.64
N ILE A 4 -29.17 9.05 4.41
CA ILE A 4 -28.35 9.80 3.46
C ILE A 4 -26.84 9.56 3.67
N ASN A 5 -26.37 9.53 4.92
CA ASN A 5 -24.95 9.27 5.20
C ASN A 5 -24.57 7.82 4.93
N LEU A 6 -25.49 6.87 5.11
CA LEU A 6 -25.25 5.45 4.82
C LEU A 6 -25.11 5.20 3.31
N ILE A 7 -25.93 5.89 2.51
CA ILE A 7 -25.89 5.81 1.04
C ILE A 7 -24.62 6.49 0.50
N ALA A 8 -24.09 7.51 1.19
CA ALA A 8 -22.85 8.18 0.76
C ALA A 8 -21.63 7.23 0.75
N ILE A 9 -21.57 6.28 1.68
CA ILE A 9 -20.44 5.37 1.89
C ILE A 9 -20.06 4.62 0.59
N PRO A 10 -20.96 3.85 -0.08
CA PRO A 10 -20.60 3.13 -1.30
C PRO A 10 -20.14 4.04 -2.43
N PHE A 11 -20.73 5.23 -2.59
CA PHE A 11 -20.32 6.18 -3.64
C PHE A 11 -18.94 6.77 -3.37
N VAL A 12 -18.66 7.16 -2.13
CA VAL A 12 -17.35 7.69 -1.73
C VAL A 12 -16.28 6.62 -1.86
N LEU A 13 -16.57 5.38 -1.44
CA LEU A 13 -15.65 4.24 -1.60
C LEU A 13 -15.34 3.94 -3.06
N LEU A 14 -16.36 3.96 -3.95
CA LEU A 14 -16.18 3.69 -5.37
C LEU A 14 -15.29 4.75 -6.02
N LEU A 15 -15.50 6.04 -5.70
CA LEU A 15 -14.67 7.14 -6.18
C LEU A 15 -13.26 7.14 -5.56
N ALA A 16 -13.13 6.77 -4.28
CA ALA A 16 -11.83 6.61 -3.64
C ALA A 16 -11.02 5.47 -4.26
N TRP A 17 -11.69 4.36 -4.57
CA TRP A 17 -11.10 3.24 -5.28
C TRP A 17 -10.67 3.62 -6.71
N ALA A 18 -11.54 4.30 -7.47
CA ALA A 18 -11.22 4.77 -8.82
C ALA A 18 -10.01 5.72 -8.84
N LYS A 19 -9.76 6.47 -7.77
CA LYS A 19 -8.57 7.31 -7.60
C LYS A 19 -7.35 6.60 -7.02
N GLY A 20 -7.40 5.29 -6.78
CA GLY A 20 -6.29 4.51 -6.20
C GLY A 20 -6.00 4.87 -4.74
N ARG A 21 -7.01 5.28 -3.96
CA ARG A 21 -6.87 5.74 -2.57
C ARG A 21 -7.24 4.62 -1.60
N GLY A 22 -6.64 4.64 -0.41
CA GLY A 22 -6.90 3.64 0.63
C GLY A 22 -8.35 3.65 1.12
N LEU A 23 -9.08 2.54 0.94
CA LEU A 23 -10.52 2.44 1.19
C LEU A 23 -10.89 2.65 2.67
N PHE A 24 -10.05 2.18 3.60
CA PHE A 24 -10.32 2.29 5.04
C PHE A 24 -10.39 3.75 5.52
N GLY A 25 -9.41 4.58 5.15
CA GLY A 25 -9.39 5.99 5.57
C GLY A 25 -10.58 6.78 5.01
N TRP A 26 -10.99 6.48 3.77
CA TRP A 26 -12.12 7.13 3.12
C TRP A 26 -13.47 6.66 3.65
N THR A 27 -13.58 5.43 4.14
CA THR A 27 -14.80 4.91 4.78
C THR A 27 -15.10 5.68 6.07
N VAL A 28 -14.08 5.95 6.89
CA VAL A 28 -14.23 6.75 8.12
C VAL A 28 -14.61 8.19 7.78
N MET A 29 -14.00 8.77 6.74
CA MET A 29 -14.35 10.12 6.28
C MET A 29 -15.79 10.19 5.73
N ALA A 30 -16.25 9.19 4.99
CA ALA A 30 -17.63 9.11 4.51
C ALA A 30 -18.63 8.94 5.66
N TYR A 31 -18.26 8.21 6.71
CA TYR A 31 -19.11 8.03 7.88
C TYR A 31 -19.29 9.34 8.67
N LEU A 32 -18.21 10.10 8.87
CA LEU A 32 -18.23 11.36 9.62
C LEU A 32 -18.82 12.53 8.82
N PHE A 33 -18.48 12.64 7.54
CA PHE A 33 -18.83 13.80 6.70
C PHE A 33 -19.90 13.50 5.64
N GLY A 34 -20.30 12.24 5.44
CA GLY A 34 -21.26 11.85 4.41
C GLY A 34 -20.76 12.24 3.01
N PHE A 35 -21.64 12.84 2.21
CA PHE A 35 -21.31 13.38 0.88
C PHE A 35 -20.26 14.49 0.90
N TRP A 36 -20.05 15.18 2.03
CA TRP A 36 -19.04 16.23 2.11
C TRP A 36 -17.63 15.68 1.92
N SER A 37 -17.40 14.37 2.12
CA SER A 37 -16.09 13.76 1.87
C SER A 37 -15.68 13.78 0.39
N PHE A 38 -16.58 14.08 -0.56
CA PHE A 38 -16.19 14.29 -1.96
C PHE A 38 -15.24 15.47 -2.13
N VAL A 39 -15.42 16.56 -1.37
CA VAL A 39 -14.57 17.76 -1.49
C VAL A 39 -13.10 17.43 -1.21
N PRO A 40 -12.71 16.81 -0.07
CA PRO A 40 -11.32 16.40 0.13
C PRO A 40 -10.88 15.28 -0.83
N LEU A 41 -11.80 14.45 -1.34
CA LEU A 41 -11.49 13.41 -2.33
C LEU A 41 -11.04 14.02 -3.67
N PHE A 42 -11.60 15.16 -4.04
CA PHE A 42 -11.20 15.92 -5.22
C PHE A 42 -10.04 16.89 -4.97
N MET A 43 -9.99 17.52 -3.79
CA MET A 43 -9.01 18.55 -3.46
C MET A 43 -7.61 18.00 -3.16
N VAL A 44 -7.52 16.81 -2.55
CA VAL A 44 -6.22 16.24 -2.22
C VAL A 44 -5.60 15.65 -3.50
N LYS A 45 -4.39 16.13 -3.82
CA LYS A 45 -3.61 15.66 -4.97
C LYS A 45 -3.54 14.13 -4.98
N ILE A 46 -3.82 13.56 -6.16
CA ILE A 46 -3.65 12.15 -6.44
C ILE A 46 -2.15 11.88 -6.29
N LYS A 47 -1.75 11.22 -5.19
CA LYS A 47 -0.39 10.67 -5.14
C LYS A 47 -0.37 9.61 -6.24
N PRO A 48 0.57 9.68 -7.22
CA PRO A 48 0.74 8.58 -8.15
C PRO A 48 0.96 7.33 -7.31
N ILE A 49 0.33 6.23 -7.73
CA ILE A 49 0.55 4.91 -7.15
C ILE A 49 2.04 4.65 -7.32
N GLN A 50 2.82 4.97 -6.29
CA GLN A 50 4.22 4.60 -6.24
C GLN A 50 4.18 3.09 -6.15
N ILE A 51 4.44 2.43 -7.29
CA ILE A 51 4.81 1.03 -7.33
C ILE A 51 5.85 0.91 -6.22
N TYR A 52 5.51 0.15 -5.19
CA TYR A 52 6.31 0.02 -3.99
C TYR A 52 7.68 -0.51 -4.40
N GLU A 53 8.62 0.39 -4.66
CA GLU A 53 10.03 0.06 -4.72
C GLU A 53 10.37 -0.35 -3.30
N ILE A 54 10.46 -1.66 -3.09
CA ILE A 54 10.89 -2.25 -1.83
C ILE A 54 12.18 -1.50 -1.45
N PRO A 55 12.23 -0.85 -0.27
CA PRO A 55 13.37 -0.03 0.08
C PRO A 55 14.62 -0.90 0.04
N GLU A 56 15.64 -0.43 -0.68
CA GLU A 56 16.94 -1.09 -0.86
C GLU A 56 17.49 -1.79 0.40
N PRO A 57 17.42 -1.22 1.62
CA PRO A 57 17.91 -1.90 2.81
C PRO A 57 17.23 -3.24 3.07
N ILE A 58 15.92 -3.38 2.85
CA ILE A 58 15.20 -4.64 3.09
C ILE A 58 15.63 -5.69 2.05
N LYS A 59 15.80 -5.27 0.79
CA LYS A 59 16.29 -6.14 -0.27
C LYS A 59 17.71 -6.65 0.05
N GLN A 60 18.58 -5.78 0.56
CA GLN A 60 19.94 -6.11 1.01
C GLN A 60 19.96 -7.06 2.22
N PHE A 61 19.07 -6.88 3.19
CA PHE A 61 18.97 -7.77 4.35
C PHE A 61 18.54 -9.18 3.95
N VAL A 62 17.52 -9.31 3.11
CA VAL A 62 17.03 -10.62 2.64
C VAL A 62 18.11 -11.33 1.83
N THR A 63 18.77 -10.62 0.91
CA THR A 63 19.88 -11.19 0.13
C THR A 63 21.05 -11.60 1.02
N THR A 64 21.46 -10.79 1.99
CA THR A 64 22.54 -11.14 2.93
C THR A 64 22.20 -12.36 3.78
N TYR A 65 20.94 -12.48 4.23
CA TYR A 65 20.50 -13.62 5.04
C TYR A 65 20.47 -14.92 4.23
N VAL A 66 19.93 -14.87 3.00
CA VAL A 66 19.92 -16.01 2.07
C VAL A 66 21.35 -16.40 1.70
N PHE A 67 22.20 -15.42 1.37
CA PHE A 67 23.61 -15.64 1.06
C PHE A 67 24.38 -16.26 2.23
N ARG A 68 24.18 -15.80 3.48
CA ARG A 68 24.77 -16.44 4.66
C ARG A 68 24.32 -17.88 4.86
N ARG A 69 23.07 -18.19 4.53
CA ARG A 69 22.53 -19.55 4.64
C ARG A 69 23.13 -20.47 3.57
N GLU A 70 23.29 -19.98 2.34
CA GLU A 70 23.95 -20.71 1.27
C GLU A 70 25.45 -20.91 1.55
N LEU A 71 26.14 -19.89 2.05
CA LEU A 71 27.55 -19.99 2.46
C LEU A 71 27.79 -21.02 3.57
N LYS A 72 26.83 -21.24 4.48
CA LYS A 72 26.93 -22.31 5.48
C LYS A 72 26.85 -23.71 4.89
N GLY A 73 26.29 -23.86 3.69
CA GLY A 73 26.27 -25.12 2.93
C GLY A 73 27.48 -25.31 2.02
N VAL A 74 28.23 -24.25 1.75
CA VAL A 74 29.46 -24.31 0.93
C VAL A 74 30.63 -24.72 1.83
N MET A 75 30.97 -26.01 1.78
CA MET A 75 32.02 -26.60 2.61
C MET A 75 33.40 -26.56 1.93
N TYR A 76 33.46 -26.28 0.62
CA TYR A 76 34.72 -26.19 -0.13
C TYR A 76 34.80 -24.93 -1.03
N PRO A 77 35.98 -24.29 -1.15
CA PRO A 77 36.17 -23.10 -1.99
C PRO A 77 36.01 -23.37 -3.50
N LYS A 78 35.93 -24.64 -3.92
CA LYS A 78 35.65 -25.06 -5.30
C LYS A 78 34.19 -24.85 -5.72
N ASP A 79 33.25 -24.76 -4.79
CA ASP A 79 31.82 -24.62 -5.11
C ASP A 79 31.41 -23.17 -5.42
N LEU A 80 32.29 -22.20 -5.15
CA LEU A 80 32.07 -20.77 -5.42
C LEU A 80 32.48 -20.35 -6.83
N GLN A 81 33.11 -21.23 -7.60
CA GLN A 81 33.53 -20.98 -8.99
C GLN A 81 32.61 -21.72 -9.95
N LYS A 82 31.46 -21.13 -10.27
CA LYS A 82 30.64 -21.56 -11.41
C LYS A 82 30.19 -20.36 -12.21
#